data_AF-A0A1Y5HRG7-F1
#
_entry.id   AF-A0A1Y5HRG7-F1
#
_cell.length_a   1.000
_cell.length_b   1.000
_cell.length_c   1.000
_cell.angle_alpha   90.00
_cell.angle_beta   90.00
_cell.angle_gamma   90.00
#
_symmetry.space_group_name_H-M   'P 1'
#
loop_
_entity.id
_entity.type
_entity.pdbx_description
1 polymer ?
#
loop_
_entity_poly.entity_id
_entity_poly.type
_entity_poly.pdbx_seq_one_letter_code
_entity_poly.pdbx_strand_id
1 'polypeptide(L)'
;TEDRKIDLRIILSRWASAFAVQEPVSTGFRYSLQFFDQAGTAIQKIFLQSDSYAFSYRDLVTKFRWAQSSVLHLSEVNDQPEYLASEEVDREKLVGEWQQMSNVHQFSGLLKKHKISRLQAFSIVSEPLAQQFDPALVASFLTAIATSELSIMCFVGNRGNIQIHTGEIYTVKRLGPWLNILDPEFNLHLLEDDIASAWLIRKPTVDGYITSVELYDDSGETITQFFGQRIEGNPENLEWRALAEGLLREEQQLA
;
A
#
# COMPACT_ATOMS: atom_id res chain seq x y z
N THR A 1 8.56 -16.29 -1.76
CA THR A 1 7.82 -16.85 -0.62
C THR A 1 6.58 -17.51 -1.15
N GLU A 2 6.24 -18.70 -0.62
CA GLU A 2 4.96 -19.37 -0.86
C GLU A 2 3.78 -18.39 -0.72
N ASP A 3 2.71 -18.62 -1.47
CA ASP A 3 1.46 -17.86 -1.44
C ASP A 3 1.03 -17.55 0.01
N ARG A 4 1.30 -16.32 0.46
CA ARG A 4 0.84 -15.83 1.75
C ARG A 4 -0.50 -15.18 1.53
N LYS A 5 -1.58 -15.96 1.69
CA LYS A 5 -2.95 -15.46 1.61
C LYS A 5 -3.20 -14.24 2.52
N ILE A 6 -2.53 -14.18 3.68
CA ILE A 6 -2.53 -13.02 4.57
C ILE A 6 -1.07 -12.59 4.81
N ASP A 7 -0.64 -11.47 4.22
CA ASP A 7 0.66 -10.84 4.49
C ASP A 7 0.47 -9.41 5.03
N LEU A 8 1.00 -9.18 6.24
CA LEU A 8 0.82 -7.94 6.99
C LEU A 8 2.17 -7.38 7.48
N ARG A 9 2.29 -6.06 7.53
CA ARG A 9 3.33 -5.36 8.31
C ARG A 9 2.61 -4.54 9.38
N ILE A 10 2.71 -4.97 10.63
CA ILE A 10 1.94 -4.43 11.75
C ILE A 10 2.84 -3.51 12.59
N ILE A 11 2.38 -2.28 12.84
CA ILE A 11 3.05 -1.31 13.69
C ILE A 11 2.25 -1.20 14.99
N LEU A 12 2.43 -2.18 15.87
CA LEU A 12 1.61 -2.35 17.08
C LEU A 12 1.57 -1.13 18.00
N SER A 13 2.61 -0.29 18.01
CA SER A 13 2.65 0.95 18.79
C SER A 13 1.58 1.97 18.37
N ARG A 14 0.92 1.79 17.23
CA ARG A 14 -0.19 2.62 16.73
C ARG A 14 -1.56 2.11 17.11
N TRP A 15 -1.66 0.88 17.62
CA TRP A 15 -2.93 0.23 17.93
C TRP A 15 -3.34 0.60 19.36
N ALA A 16 -4.55 1.13 19.54
CA ALA A 16 -5.01 1.63 20.83
C ALA A 16 -6.24 0.89 21.37
N SER A 17 -7.19 0.52 20.50
CA SER A 17 -8.42 -0.15 20.93
C SER A 17 -8.85 -1.25 19.95
N ALA A 18 -9.59 -2.23 20.46
CA ALA A 18 -10.07 -3.37 19.72
C ALA A 18 -11.50 -3.74 20.14
N PHE A 19 -12.34 -4.09 19.17
CA PHE A 19 -13.73 -4.46 19.38
C PHE A 19 -14.07 -5.77 18.68
N ALA A 20 -14.78 -6.63 19.38
CA ALA A 20 -15.48 -7.76 18.77
C ALA A 20 -16.91 -7.31 18.43
N VAL A 21 -17.22 -7.24 17.13
CA VAL A 21 -18.47 -6.68 16.62
C VAL A 21 -19.34 -7.81 16.07
N GLN A 22 -20.62 -7.78 16.44
CA GLN A 22 -21.68 -8.57 15.84
C GLN A 22 -22.67 -7.61 15.18
N GLU A 23 -22.80 -7.69 13.87
CA GLU A 23 -23.65 -6.82 13.07
C GLU A 23 -24.75 -7.63 12.38
N PRO A 24 -26.03 -7.20 12.44
CA PRO A 24 -27.10 -7.85 11.68
C PRO A 24 -26.92 -7.59 10.18
N VAL A 25 -27.06 -8.64 9.38
CA VAL A 25 -27.06 -8.60 7.91
C VAL A 25 -28.29 -9.36 7.38
N SER A 26 -28.60 -9.23 6.10
CA SER A 26 -29.78 -9.88 5.50
C SER A 26 -29.80 -11.40 5.68
N THR A 27 -28.64 -12.04 5.83
CA THR A 27 -28.46 -13.48 5.99
C THR A 27 -28.22 -13.93 7.44
N GLY A 28 -28.33 -13.03 8.43
CA GLY A 28 -28.12 -13.35 9.84
C GLY A 28 -27.19 -12.35 10.52
N PHE A 29 -26.04 -12.82 11.03
CA PHE A 29 -25.05 -11.97 11.68
C PHE A 29 -23.69 -12.08 11.02
N ARG A 30 -23.01 -10.94 10.91
CA ARG A 30 -21.61 -10.85 10.55
C ARG A 30 -20.79 -10.57 11.81
N TYR A 31 -19.69 -11.31 11.97
CA TYR A 31 -18.79 -11.18 13.10
C TYR A 31 -17.45 -10.62 12.65
N SER A 32 -16.86 -9.72 13.44
CA SER A 32 -15.55 -9.17 13.13
C SER A 32 -14.75 -8.77 14.38
N LEU A 33 -13.44 -8.73 14.22
CA LEU A 33 -12.51 -8.04 15.11
C LEU A 33 -12.06 -6.75 14.42
N GLN A 34 -12.25 -5.61 15.08
CA GLN A 34 -11.94 -4.30 14.52
C GLN A 34 -10.97 -3.57 15.43
N PHE A 35 -9.92 -3.00 14.86
CA PHE A 35 -8.81 -2.38 15.57
C PHE A 35 -8.64 -0.93 15.13
N PHE A 36 -8.37 -0.06 16.10
CA PHE A 36 -8.34 1.38 15.91
C PHE A 36 -7.12 1.99 16.60
N ASP A 37 -6.68 3.13 16.11
CA ASP A 37 -5.64 3.93 16.75
C ASP A 37 -6.18 4.83 17.86
N GLN A 38 -5.30 5.68 18.41
CA GLN A 38 -5.63 6.58 19.51
C GLN A 38 -6.59 7.72 19.11
N ALA A 39 -6.67 8.07 17.82
CA ALA A 39 -7.65 9.02 17.31
C ALA A 39 -9.01 8.36 16.99
N GLY A 40 -9.09 7.02 17.07
CA GLY A 40 -10.26 6.25 16.68
C GLY A 40 -10.35 5.98 15.18
N THR A 41 -9.29 6.23 14.41
CA THR A 41 -9.21 5.82 13.00
C THR A 41 -9.03 4.30 12.92
N ALA A 42 -9.74 3.66 11.99
CA ALA A 42 -9.62 2.23 11.77
C ALA A 42 -8.23 1.85 11.24
N ILE A 43 -7.62 0.84 11.85
CA ILE A 43 -6.33 0.27 11.41
C ILE A 43 -6.55 -1.02 10.63
N GLN A 44 -7.33 -1.96 11.18
CA GLN A 44 -7.56 -3.26 10.57
C GLN A 44 -8.94 -3.80 10.97
N LYS A 45 -9.57 -4.53 10.06
CA LYS A 45 -10.78 -5.31 10.34
C LYS A 45 -10.57 -6.73 9.86
N ILE A 46 -10.96 -7.70 10.68
CA ILE A 46 -10.92 -9.14 10.36
C ILE A 46 -12.34 -9.65 10.46
N PHE A 47 -12.90 -10.11 9.35
CA PHE A 47 -14.25 -10.64 9.29
C PHE A 47 -14.23 -12.16 9.25
N LEU A 48 -15.17 -12.77 9.96
CA LEU A 48 -15.43 -14.20 9.79
C LEU A 48 -16.08 -14.45 8.44
N GLN A 49 -15.62 -15.50 7.77
CA GLN A 49 -16.20 -16.05 6.55
C GLN A 49 -17.01 -17.32 6.86
N SER A 50 -17.69 -17.86 5.85
CA SER A 50 -18.55 -19.05 5.99
C SER A 50 -17.80 -20.31 6.42
N ASP A 51 -16.51 -20.42 6.09
CA ASP A 51 -15.62 -21.52 6.45
C ASP A 51 -14.82 -21.26 7.75
N SER A 52 -15.07 -20.13 8.42
CA SER A 52 -14.38 -19.76 9.66
C SER A 52 -14.86 -20.58 10.86
N TYR A 53 -13.95 -20.84 11.80
CA TYR A 53 -14.24 -21.58 13.04
C TYR A 53 -14.89 -20.67 14.11
N ALA A 54 -16.22 -20.63 14.12
CA ALA A 54 -17.00 -19.77 15.03
C ALA A 54 -16.71 -20.02 16.53
N PHE A 55 -16.41 -21.26 16.94
CA PHE A 55 -16.03 -21.57 18.32
C PHE A 55 -14.72 -20.88 18.72
N SER A 56 -13.69 -20.94 17.86
CA SER A 56 -12.41 -20.29 18.12
C SER A 56 -12.53 -18.77 18.22
N TYR A 57 -13.42 -18.16 17.41
CA TYR A 57 -13.75 -16.74 17.57
C TYR A 57 -14.35 -16.44 18.95
N ARG A 58 -15.33 -17.23 19.40
CA ARG A 58 -15.97 -17.05 20.72
C ARG A 58 -14.98 -17.22 21.87
N ASP A 59 -14.06 -18.17 21.77
CA ASP A 59 -13.01 -18.39 22.76
C ASP A 59 -12.07 -17.19 22.84
N LEU A 60 -11.66 -16.65 21.68
CA LEU A 60 -10.83 -15.45 21.58
C LEU A 60 -11.53 -14.25 22.21
N VAL A 61 -12.79 -13.99 21.84
CA VAL A 61 -13.57 -12.89 22.40
C VAL A 61 -13.72 -13.04 23.92
N THR A 62 -14.00 -14.23 24.41
CA THR A 62 -14.13 -14.49 25.86
C THR A 62 -12.82 -14.24 26.59
N LYS A 63 -11.71 -14.72 26.03
CA LYS A 63 -10.37 -14.59 26.62
C LYS A 63 -9.90 -13.14 26.73
N PHE A 64 -10.15 -12.33 25.71
CA PHE A 64 -9.66 -10.94 25.63
C PHE A 64 -10.70 -9.90 26.05
N ARG A 65 -11.89 -10.31 26.51
CA ARG A 65 -12.93 -9.40 26.96
C ARG A 65 -12.44 -8.60 28.17
N TRP A 66 -12.42 -7.28 28.02
CA TRP A 66 -12.16 -6.38 29.13
C TRP A 66 -13.41 -6.28 30.04
N ALA A 67 -13.22 -6.42 31.35
CA ALA A 67 -14.32 -6.60 32.32
C ALA A 67 -15.18 -5.35 32.54
N GLN A 68 -14.62 -4.15 32.33
CA GLN A 68 -15.33 -2.89 32.51
C GLN A 68 -15.36 -2.13 31.18
N SER A 69 -16.54 -1.80 30.66
CA SER A 69 -16.62 -0.91 29.51
C SER A 69 -16.15 0.48 29.94
N SER A 70 -14.93 0.87 29.57
CA SER A 70 -14.43 2.23 29.77
C SER A 70 -14.84 3.12 28.61
N VAL A 71 -15.06 4.40 28.89
CA VAL A 71 -15.18 5.42 27.85
C VAL A 71 -13.86 5.47 27.08
N LEU A 72 -13.93 5.53 25.74
CA LEU A 72 -12.73 5.73 24.93
C LEU A 72 -12.22 7.16 25.10
N HIS A 73 -10.94 7.29 25.43
CA HIS A 73 -10.24 8.57 25.45
C HIS A 73 -9.50 8.73 24.13
N LEU A 74 -10.15 9.39 23.17
CA LEU A 74 -9.54 9.70 21.89
C LEU A 74 -8.62 10.91 22.02
N SER A 75 -7.51 10.90 21.31
CA SER A 75 -6.62 12.05 21.18
C SER A 75 -6.15 12.20 19.74
N GLU A 76 -5.91 13.43 19.33
CA GLU A 76 -5.25 13.68 18.05
C GLU A 76 -3.89 12.99 17.99
N VAL A 77 -3.59 12.43 16.83
CA VAL A 77 -2.29 11.86 16.51
C VAL A 77 -1.66 12.80 15.49
N ASN A 78 -0.73 13.65 15.95
CA ASN A 78 0.07 14.48 15.08
C ASN A 78 1.54 14.07 15.21
N ASP A 79 1.94 13.16 14.34
CA ASP A 79 3.29 12.63 14.24
C ASP A 79 3.92 12.89 12.86
N GLN A 80 3.35 13.84 12.11
CA GLN A 80 3.90 14.24 10.83
C GLN A 80 5.29 14.84 11.05
N PRO A 81 6.34 14.28 10.42
CA PRO A 81 7.68 14.81 10.56
C PRO A 81 7.76 16.24 9.99
N GLU A 82 8.53 17.10 10.64
CA GLU A 82 8.93 18.36 10.01
C GLU A 82 9.92 18.07 8.86
N TYR A 83 9.51 18.44 7.65
CA TYR A 83 10.33 18.29 6.45
C TYR A 83 11.05 19.59 6.10
N LEU A 84 12.26 19.47 5.54
CA LEU A 84 12.96 20.61 4.95
C LEU A 84 12.25 21.06 3.66
N ALA A 85 12.43 22.33 3.32
CA ALA A 85 12.06 22.83 2.00
C ALA A 85 12.90 22.13 0.92
N SER A 86 12.33 21.87 -0.25
CA SER A 86 12.99 21.09 -1.31
C SER A 86 14.28 21.76 -1.81
N GLU A 87 14.35 23.09 -1.75
CA GLU A 87 15.50 23.91 -2.16
C GLU A 87 16.68 23.79 -1.18
N GLU A 88 16.44 23.38 0.05
CA GLU A 88 17.47 23.19 1.08
C GLU A 88 18.15 21.81 0.98
N VAL A 89 17.60 20.91 0.16
CA VAL A 89 18.08 19.53 0.03
C VAL A 89 19.21 19.48 -1.00
N ASP A 90 20.34 18.89 -0.60
CA ASP A 90 21.44 18.58 -1.51
C ASP A 90 21.02 17.46 -2.47
N ARG A 91 20.55 17.86 -3.66
CA ARG A 91 20.09 16.96 -4.71
C ARG A 91 21.17 15.95 -5.13
N GLU A 92 22.40 16.40 -5.35
CA GLU A 92 23.48 15.53 -5.83
C GLU A 92 23.79 14.44 -4.81
N LYS A 93 23.84 14.81 -3.53
CA LYS A 93 24.01 13.87 -2.44
C LYS A 93 22.83 12.90 -2.32
N LEU A 94 21.58 13.38 -2.40
CA LEU A 94 20.40 12.52 -2.35
C LEU A 94 20.40 11.50 -3.49
N VAL A 95 20.68 11.94 -4.72
CA VAL A 95 20.76 11.06 -5.90
C VAL A 95 21.89 10.04 -5.74
N GLY A 96 23.08 10.47 -5.31
CA GLY A 96 24.22 9.57 -5.08
C GLY A 96 23.93 8.52 -4.02
N GLU A 97 23.31 8.90 -2.90
CA GLU A 97 22.94 7.97 -1.83
C GLU A 97 21.79 7.03 -2.23
N TRP A 98 20.82 7.52 -3.02
CA TRP A 98 19.77 6.68 -3.59
C TRP A 98 20.35 5.61 -4.52
N GLN A 99 21.27 5.98 -5.41
CA GLN A 99 21.91 5.07 -6.36
C GLN A 99 22.79 4.02 -5.68
N GLN A 100 23.28 4.31 -4.48
CA GLN A 100 24.09 3.40 -3.66
C GLN A 100 23.25 2.47 -2.77
N MET A 101 21.91 2.60 -2.77
CA MET A 101 21.08 1.67 -2.03
C MET A 101 21.29 0.24 -2.54
N SER A 102 21.44 -0.67 -1.59
CA SER A 102 21.60 -2.11 -1.85
C SER A 102 20.37 -2.91 -1.43
N ASN A 103 19.42 -2.27 -0.74
CA ASN A 103 18.14 -2.86 -0.34
C ASN A 103 17.05 -1.78 -0.29
N VAL A 104 15.86 -2.06 -0.83
CA VAL A 104 14.71 -1.13 -0.84
C VAL A 104 14.29 -0.65 0.55
N HIS A 105 14.55 -1.43 1.61
CA HIS A 105 14.23 -1.06 2.99
C HIS A 105 15.11 0.09 3.53
N GLN A 106 16.25 0.38 2.90
CA GLN A 106 17.10 1.53 3.21
C GLN A 106 16.43 2.87 2.86
N PHE A 107 15.45 2.86 1.95
CA PHE A 107 14.80 4.07 1.45
C PHE A 107 14.17 4.90 2.58
N SER A 108 13.50 4.26 3.53
CA SER A 108 12.92 4.95 4.69
C SER A 108 13.97 5.67 5.56
N GLY A 109 15.17 5.08 5.69
CA GLY A 109 16.29 5.68 6.39
C GLY A 109 16.89 6.85 5.63
N LEU A 110 16.97 6.75 4.30
CA LEU A 110 17.41 7.82 3.42
C LEU A 110 16.50 9.06 3.55
N LEU A 111 15.17 8.87 3.49
CA LEU A 111 14.20 9.95 3.67
C LEU A 111 14.35 10.66 5.02
N LYS A 112 14.48 9.88 6.11
CA LYS A 112 14.70 10.41 7.46
C LYS A 112 16.01 11.21 7.57
N LYS A 113 17.07 10.72 6.94
CA LYS A 113 18.39 11.37 6.93
C LYS A 113 18.35 12.74 6.25
N HIS A 114 17.63 12.84 5.13
CA HIS A 114 17.45 14.10 4.39
C HIS A 114 16.27 14.94 4.90
N LYS A 115 15.49 14.44 5.88
CA LYS A 115 14.29 15.08 6.42
C LYS A 115 13.32 15.53 5.33
N ILE A 116 12.99 14.62 4.42
CA ILE A 116 12.07 14.86 3.31
C ILE A 116 11.00 13.77 3.26
N SER A 117 9.84 14.13 2.72
CA SER A 117 8.78 13.19 2.38
C SER A 117 9.15 12.33 1.16
N ARG A 118 8.35 11.30 0.89
CA ARG A 118 8.48 10.47 -0.33
C ARG A 118 8.33 11.29 -1.61
N LEU A 119 7.24 12.04 -1.71
CA LEU A 119 6.97 12.86 -2.90
C LEU A 119 8.03 13.94 -3.12
N GLN A 120 8.50 14.61 -2.05
CA GLN A 120 9.62 15.54 -2.19
C GLN A 120 10.87 14.85 -2.74
N ALA A 121 11.21 13.66 -2.21
CA ALA A 121 12.36 12.91 -2.70
C ALA A 121 12.20 12.56 -4.18
N PHE A 122 11.01 12.16 -4.62
CA PHE A 122 10.72 11.83 -6.02
C PHE A 122 10.91 13.02 -6.95
N SER A 123 10.34 14.17 -6.60
CA SER A 123 10.49 15.41 -7.36
C SER A 123 11.95 15.87 -7.43
N ILE A 124 12.71 15.74 -6.33
CA ILE A 124 14.12 16.15 -6.27
C ILE A 124 15.01 15.22 -7.11
N VAL A 125 14.89 13.89 -6.96
CA VAL A 125 15.74 12.96 -7.71
C VAL A 125 15.37 12.95 -9.19
N SER A 126 14.08 13.01 -9.51
CA SER A 126 13.54 13.04 -10.88
C SER A 126 14.08 11.88 -11.74
N GLU A 127 14.06 12.06 -13.06
CA GLU A 127 14.51 11.09 -14.04
C GLU A 127 15.98 10.69 -13.86
N PRO A 128 16.32 9.39 -14.01
CA PRO A 128 15.44 8.25 -14.33
C PRO A 128 14.92 7.50 -13.07
N LEU A 129 15.17 8.01 -11.86
CA LEU A 129 14.88 7.32 -10.61
C LEU A 129 13.42 7.44 -10.18
N ALA A 130 12.79 8.57 -10.47
CA ALA A 130 11.39 8.83 -10.18
C ALA A 130 10.76 9.66 -11.31
N GLN A 131 9.67 9.16 -11.87
CA GLN A 131 8.95 9.78 -12.97
C GLN A 131 7.46 9.81 -12.66
N GLN A 132 6.87 10.99 -12.71
CA GLN A 132 5.43 11.14 -12.61
C GLN A 132 4.78 10.73 -13.95
N PHE A 133 3.58 10.16 -13.89
CA PHE A 133 2.75 9.88 -15.06
C PHE A 133 1.28 10.18 -14.76
N ASP A 134 0.46 10.32 -15.80
CA ASP A 134 -0.99 10.57 -15.70
C ASP A 134 -1.72 9.42 -14.96
N PRO A 135 -2.36 9.71 -13.80
CA PRO A 135 -3.18 8.73 -13.08
C PRO A 135 -4.28 8.06 -13.92
N ALA A 136 -4.74 8.69 -15.01
CA ALA A 136 -5.74 8.09 -15.91
C ALA A 136 -5.30 6.76 -16.54
N LEU A 137 -3.98 6.51 -16.60
CA LEU A 137 -3.38 5.29 -17.13
C LEU A 137 -3.45 4.09 -16.15
N VAL A 138 -3.83 4.30 -14.88
CA VAL A 138 -3.87 3.23 -13.87
C VAL A 138 -4.84 2.12 -14.27
N ALA A 139 -5.98 2.44 -14.85
CA ALA A 139 -6.97 1.44 -15.23
C ALA A 139 -6.53 0.56 -16.41
N SER A 140 -5.92 1.15 -17.45
CA SER A 140 -5.37 0.38 -18.58
C SER A 140 -4.21 -0.49 -18.10
N PHE A 141 -3.36 0.03 -17.22
CA PHE A 141 -2.27 -0.71 -16.59
C PHE A 141 -2.74 -1.94 -15.79
N LEU A 142 -3.72 -1.79 -14.89
CA LEU A 142 -4.27 -2.94 -14.16
C LEU A 142 -4.93 -3.96 -15.09
N THR A 143 -5.61 -3.49 -16.15
CA THR A 143 -6.21 -4.37 -17.16
C THR A 143 -5.14 -5.15 -17.94
N ALA A 144 -4.00 -4.52 -18.26
CA ALA A 144 -2.88 -5.16 -18.93
C ALA A 144 -2.24 -6.24 -18.04
N ILE A 145 -2.02 -5.95 -16.75
CA ILE A 145 -1.53 -6.93 -15.77
C ILE A 145 -2.46 -8.15 -15.70
N ALA A 146 -3.78 -7.91 -15.61
CA ALA A 146 -4.76 -8.98 -15.55
C ALA A 146 -4.77 -9.84 -16.82
N THR A 147 -4.58 -9.20 -17.99
CA THR A 147 -4.52 -9.89 -19.29
C THR A 147 -3.24 -10.70 -19.45
N SER A 148 -2.12 -10.25 -18.88
CA SER A 148 -0.84 -10.97 -18.93
C SER A 148 -0.73 -12.09 -17.90
N GLU A 149 -1.74 -12.26 -17.02
CA GLU A 149 -1.70 -13.20 -15.88
C GLU A 149 -0.41 -13.02 -15.05
N LEU A 150 0.07 -11.77 -14.96
CA LEU A 150 1.31 -11.47 -14.26
C LEU A 150 1.03 -11.38 -12.76
N SER A 151 1.74 -12.18 -11.99
CA SER A 151 1.68 -12.09 -10.54
C SER A 151 2.34 -10.80 -10.04
N ILE A 152 1.60 -10.04 -9.24
CA ILE A 152 2.00 -8.75 -8.68
C ILE A 152 2.06 -8.80 -7.16
N MET A 153 2.60 -7.76 -6.55
CA MET A 153 2.38 -7.41 -5.17
C MET A 153 1.65 -6.06 -5.10
N CYS A 154 0.53 -6.01 -4.40
CA CYS A 154 -0.22 -4.77 -4.16
C CYS A 154 -0.19 -4.46 -2.66
N PHE A 155 0.34 -3.28 -2.32
CA PHE A 155 0.46 -2.79 -0.96
C PHE A 155 -0.59 -1.71 -0.73
N VAL A 156 -1.40 -1.88 0.31
CA VAL A 156 -2.34 -0.86 0.81
C VAL A 156 -2.14 -0.75 2.31
N GLY A 157 -2.09 0.46 2.84
CA GLY A 157 -1.80 0.63 4.26
C GLY A 157 -2.34 1.92 4.85
N ASN A 158 -2.19 1.99 6.17
CA ASN A 158 -2.38 3.17 6.98
C ASN A 158 -1.26 3.22 8.02
N ARG A 159 -1.30 4.21 8.92
CA ARG A 159 -0.28 4.43 9.95
C ARG A 159 0.03 3.21 10.83
N GLY A 160 -0.93 2.29 11.02
CA GLY A 160 -0.79 1.14 11.92
C GLY A 160 -0.61 -0.21 11.25
N ASN A 161 -0.91 -0.33 9.95
CA ASN A 161 -0.90 -1.61 9.25
C ASN A 161 -0.71 -1.42 7.74
N ILE A 162 0.09 -2.30 7.14
CA ILE A 162 0.16 -2.48 5.68
C ILE A 162 -0.28 -3.91 5.37
N GLN A 163 -1.24 -4.05 4.45
CA GLN A 163 -1.69 -5.32 3.91
C GLN A 163 -1.16 -5.49 2.49
N ILE A 164 -0.67 -6.70 2.20
CA ILE A 164 0.01 -7.02 0.95
C ILE A 164 -0.71 -8.18 0.30
N HIS A 165 -1.25 -7.96 -0.89
CA HIS A 165 -1.62 -9.05 -1.79
C HIS A 165 -0.38 -9.47 -2.58
N THR A 166 -0.17 -10.76 -2.78
CA THR A 166 0.82 -11.30 -3.72
C THR A 166 0.15 -12.38 -4.54
N GLY A 167 0.08 -12.19 -5.85
CA GLY A 167 -0.63 -13.10 -6.73
C GLY A 167 -1.05 -12.43 -8.03
N GLU A 168 -1.67 -13.25 -8.88
CA GLU A 168 -2.33 -12.80 -10.10
C GLU A 168 -3.64 -12.08 -9.77
N ILE A 169 -4.04 -11.19 -10.67
CA ILE A 169 -5.34 -10.51 -10.63
C ILE A 169 -6.07 -10.79 -11.94
N TYR A 170 -7.40 -10.83 -11.92
CA TYR A 170 -8.18 -11.21 -13.10
C TYR A 170 -9.30 -10.22 -13.41
N THR A 171 -10.08 -9.81 -12.41
CA THR A 171 -11.33 -9.08 -12.61
C THR A 171 -11.18 -7.59 -12.32
N VAL A 172 -10.68 -6.83 -13.29
CA VAL A 172 -10.59 -5.35 -13.20
C VAL A 172 -11.87 -4.70 -13.73
N LYS A 173 -12.57 -3.91 -12.91
CA LYS A 173 -13.84 -3.26 -13.29
C LYS A 173 -14.00 -1.87 -12.70
N ARG A 174 -14.48 -0.93 -13.51
CA ARG A 174 -15.01 0.35 -13.03
C ARG A 174 -16.48 0.21 -12.66
N LEU A 175 -16.84 0.62 -11.45
CA LEU A 175 -18.21 0.67 -10.94
C LEU A 175 -18.43 2.00 -10.24
N GLY A 176 -19.16 2.92 -10.89
CA GLY A 176 -19.25 4.30 -10.42
C GLY A 176 -17.85 4.95 -10.42
N PRO A 177 -17.44 5.66 -9.35
CA PRO A 177 -16.13 6.30 -9.26
C PRO A 177 -15.00 5.34 -8.85
N TRP A 178 -15.31 4.06 -8.64
CA TRP A 178 -14.36 3.07 -8.14
C TRP A 178 -13.76 2.24 -9.27
N LEU A 179 -12.43 2.16 -9.31
CA LEU A 179 -11.70 1.11 -10.00
C LEU A 179 -11.50 -0.07 -9.04
N ASN A 180 -11.93 -1.25 -9.47
CA ASN A 180 -11.99 -2.42 -8.61
C ASN A 180 -11.17 -3.57 -9.17
N ILE A 181 -10.55 -4.35 -8.28
CA ILE A 181 -10.17 -5.74 -8.51
C ILE A 181 -11.16 -6.58 -7.71
N LEU A 182 -11.87 -7.51 -8.35
CA LEU A 182 -12.97 -8.29 -7.77
C LEU A 182 -12.74 -9.79 -7.89
N ASP A 183 -11.60 -10.26 -7.42
CA ASP A 183 -11.23 -11.67 -7.45
C ASP A 183 -11.70 -12.40 -6.19
N PRO A 184 -11.86 -13.74 -6.21
CA PRO A 184 -12.44 -14.47 -5.08
C PRO A 184 -11.71 -14.27 -3.74
N GLU A 185 -10.37 -14.21 -3.77
CA GLU A 185 -9.52 -14.12 -2.57
C GLU A 185 -8.90 -12.72 -2.38
N PHE A 186 -9.14 -11.79 -3.31
CA PHE A 186 -8.58 -10.44 -3.25
C PHE A 186 -9.54 -9.41 -3.87
N ASN A 187 -9.94 -8.44 -3.05
CA ASN A 187 -10.71 -7.30 -3.52
C ASN A 187 -9.93 -6.01 -3.24
N LEU A 188 -9.79 -5.17 -4.26
CA LEU A 188 -9.25 -3.82 -4.16
C LEU A 188 -10.34 -2.85 -4.62
N HIS A 189 -10.54 -1.77 -3.88
CA HIS A 189 -11.44 -0.69 -4.25
C HIS A 189 -10.64 0.62 -4.20
N LEU A 190 -10.37 1.18 -5.37
CA LEU A 190 -9.59 2.39 -5.56
C LEU A 190 -10.53 3.51 -6.02
N LEU A 191 -10.61 4.60 -5.28
CA LEU A 191 -11.35 5.78 -5.69
C LEU A 191 -10.45 6.59 -6.62
N GLU A 192 -10.74 6.60 -7.92
CA GLU A 192 -9.81 7.17 -8.92
C GLU A 192 -9.65 8.69 -8.75
N ASP A 193 -10.72 9.38 -8.38
CA ASP A 193 -10.73 10.84 -8.19
C ASP A 193 -9.85 11.31 -7.02
N ASP A 194 -9.49 10.41 -6.09
CA ASP A 194 -8.61 10.73 -4.95
C ASP A 194 -7.11 10.61 -5.31
N ILE A 195 -6.77 10.12 -6.52
CA ILE A 195 -5.37 9.98 -6.96
C ILE A 195 -4.88 11.34 -7.47
N ALA A 196 -4.18 12.09 -6.63
CA ALA A 196 -3.58 13.36 -7.01
C ALA A 196 -2.31 13.21 -7.85
N SER A 197 -1.52 12.15 -7.63
CA SER A 197 -0.36 11.86 -8.46
C SER A 197 0.00 10.37 -8.52
N ALA A 198 0.56 9.95 -9.65
CA ALA A 198 1.03 8.60 -9.89
C ALA A 198 2.49 8.62 -10.35
N TRP A 199 3.30 7.69 -9.83
CA TRP A 199 4.75 7.72 -10.01
C TRP A 199 5.31 6.33 -10.33
N LEU A 200 6.22 6.29 -11.29
CA LEU A 200 7.11 5.16 -11.53
C LEU A 200 8.46 5.41 -10.83
N ILE A 201 8.81 4.53 -9.90
CA ILE A 201 9.99 4.67 -9.05
C ILE A 201 10.94 3.49 -9.24
N ARG A 202 12.23 3.77 -9.42
CA ARG A 202 13.30 2.78 -9.54
C ARG A 202 14.23 2.87 -8.33
N LYS A 203 14.32 1.78 -7.58
CA LYS A 203 15.19 1.68 -6.39
C LYS A 203 16.23 0.58 -6.63
N PRO A 204 17.53 0.88 -6.55
CA PRO A 204 18.56 -0.14 -6.73
C PRO A 204 18.59 -1.10 -5.54
N THR A 205 18.95 -2.35 -5.84
CA THR A 205 19.28 -3.40 -4.87
C THR A 205 20.53 -4.14 -5.36
N VAL A 206 21.02 -5.06 -4.53
CA VAL A 206 22.08 -6.00 -4.94
C VAL A 206 21.71 -6.86 -6.16
N ASP A 207 20.41 -7.05 -6.40
CA ASP A 207 19.88 -7.90 -7.48
C ASP A 207 19.47 -7.10 -8.74
N GLY A 208 19.75 -5.79 -8.76
CA GLY A 208 19.35 -4.86 -9.81
C GLY A 208 18.29 -3.86 -9.34
N TYR A 209 17.65 -3.16 -10.28
CA TYR A 209 16.59 -2.23 -9.93
C TYR A 209 15.28 -2.96 -9.64
N ILE A 210 14.57 -2.46 -8.63
CA ILE A 210 13.16 -2.75 -8.36
C ILE A 210 12.34 -1.54 -8.77
N THR A 211 11.38 -1.77 -9.66
CA THR A 211 10.47 -0.79 -10.21
C THR A 211 9.13 -0.90 -9.49
N SER A 212 8.59 0.23 -9.06
CA SER A 212 7.27 0.32 -8.43
C SER A 212 6.41 1.39 -9.05
N VAL A 213 5.11 1.11 -9.11
CA VAL A 213 4.08 2.10 -9.45
C VAL A 213 3.41 2.53 -8.15
N GLU A 214 3.53 3.79 -7.77
CA GLU A 214 3.06 4.33 -6.49
C GLU A 214 2.02 5.44 -6.72
N LEU A 215 0.88 5.36 -6.04
CA LEU A 215 -0.23 6.33 -6.14
C LEU A 215 -0.37 7.12 -4.84
N TYR A 216 -0.62 8.42 -4.95
CA TYR A 216 -0.68 9.36 -3.83
C TYR A 216 -1.91 10.25 -3.88
N ASP A 217 -2.43 10.59 -2.70
CA ASP A 217 -3.50 11.58 -2.55
C ASP A 217 -2.96 13.02 -2.52
N ASP A 218 -3.87 13.98 -2.37
CA ASP A 218 -3.57 15.41 -2.35
C ASP A 218 -2.75 15.86 -1.13
N SER A 219 -2.79 15.08 -0.05
CA SER A 219 -1.98 15.27 1.16
C SER A 219 -0.59 14.65 1.05
N GLY A 220 -0.33 13.90 -0.02
CA GLY A 220 0.92 13.20 -0.26
C GLY A 220 1.05 11.87 0.50
N GLU A 221 -0.05 11.35 1.04
CA GLU A 221 -0.11 10.03 1.63
C GLU A 221 -0.22 8.96 0.54
N THR A 222 0.32 7.77 0.83
CA THR A 222 0.33 6.67 -0.14
C THR A 222 -1.04 5.99 -0.18
N ILE A 223 -1.69 5.99 -1.34
CA ILE A 223 -2.93 5.26 -1.57
C ILE A 223 -2.63 3.77 -1.77
N THR A 224 -1.74 3.45 -2.72
CA THR A 224 -1.31 2.08 -3.00
C THR A 224 0.02 2.03 -3.74
N GLN A 225 0.71 0.89 -3.66
CA GLN A 225 1.94 0.61 -4.39
C GLN A 225 1.85 -0.76 -5.06
N PHE A 226 2.24 -0.82 -6.32
CA PHE A 226 2.31 -2.04 -7.12
C PHE A 226 3.76 -2.39 -7.45
N PHE A 227 4.07 -3.69 -7.37
CA PHE A 227 5.34 -4.30 -7.74
C PHE A 227 5.08 -5.60 -8.51
N GLY A 228 6.03 -6.07 -9.29
CA GLY A 228 6.01 -7.46 -9.78
C GLY A 228 6.31 -8.41 -8.63
N GLN A 229 5.64 -9.57 -8.58
CA GLN A 229 6.00 -10.59 -7.60
C GLN A 229 7.48 -10.96 -7.78
N ARG A 230 8.20 -10.97 -6.66
CA ARG A 230 9.58 -11.45 -6.61
C ARG A 230 9.88 -12.14 -5.30
N ILE A 231 10.97 -12.88 -5.30
CA ILE A 231 11.60 -13.42 -4.09
C ILE A 231 12.82 -12.56 -3.80
N GLU A 232 13.05 -12.22 -2.53
CA GLU A 232 14.27 -11.50 -2.14
C GLU A 232 15.53 -12.29 -2.53
N GLY A 233 16.55 -11.61 -3.05
CA GLY A 233 17.74 -12.24 -3.65
C GLY A 233 17.59 -12.57 -5.14
N ASN A 234 16.46 -12.24 -5.76
CA ASN A 234 16.26 -12.35 -7.20
C ASN A 234 15.96 -10.98 -7.84
N PRO A 235 16.34 -10.77 -9.11
CA PRO A 235 15.96 -9.59 -9.87
C PRO A 235 14.43 -9.50 -10.02
N GLU A 236 13.93 -8.30 -10.32
CA GLU A 236 12.51 -8.17 -10.65
C GLU A 236 12.15 -8.88 -11.96
N ASN A 237 10.87 -9.23 -12.08
CA ASN A 237 10.32 -9.80 -13.30
C ASN A 237 10.45 -8.79 -14.47
N LEU A 238 10.99 -9.22 -15.61
CA LEU A 238 11.20 -8.36 -16.77
C LEU A 238 9.91 -7.93 -17.46
N GLU A 239 8.87 -8.77 -17.43
CA GLU A 239 7.54 -8.44 -17.95
C GLU A 239 6.88 -7.38 -17.08
N TRP A 240 7.00 -7.49 -15.75
CA TRP A 240 6.59 -6.43 -14.82
C TRP A 240 7.26 -5.10 -15.18
N ARG A 241 8.60 -5.10 -15.31
CA ARG A 241 9.35 -3.90 -15.68
C ARG A 241 8.83 -3.32 -17.00
N ALA A 242 8.65 -4.17 -18.02
CA ALA A 242 8.19 -3.72 -19.33
C ALA A 242 6.81 -3.06 -19.29
N LEU A 243 5.87 -3.62 -18.51
CA LEU A 243 4.52 -3.07 -18.28
C LEU A 243 4.58 -1.75 -17.50
N ALA A 244 5.28 -1.72 -16.38
CA ALA A 244 5.42 -0.52 -15.56
C ALA A 244 6.05 0.62 -16.37
N GLU A 245 7.18 0.38 -17.03
CA GLU A 245 7.83 1.38 -17.89
C GLU A 245 7.02 1.72 -19.15
N GLY A 246 6.03 0.89 -19.49
CA GLY A 246 5.06 1.16 -20.55
C GLY A 246 4.18 2.37 -20.29
N LEU A 247 3.86 2.66 -19.02
CA LEU A 247 3.09 3.83 -18.59
C LEU A 247 3.68 5.13 -19.13
N LEU A 248 4.99 5.29 -18.97
CA LEU A 248 5.73 6.49 -19.42
C LEU A 248 5.74 6.63 -20.95
N ARG A 249 5.73 5.50 -21.68
CA ARG A 249 5.70 5.51 -23.14
C ARG A 249 4.30 5.81 -23.68
N GLU A 250 3.27 5.30 -23.03
CA GLU A 250 1.87 5.56 -23.39
C GLU A 250 1.54 7.04 -23.18
N GLU A 251 1.95 7.62 -22.06
CA GLU A 251 1.79 9.05 -21.78
C GLU A 251 2.44 9.93 -22.84
N GLN A 252 3.68 9.62 -23.24
CA GLN A 252 4.38 10.35 -24.31
C GLN A 252 3.69 10.26 -25.68
N GLN A 253 2.86 9.24 -25.92
CA GLN A 253 2.09 9.10 -27.16
C GLN A 253 0.76 9.87 -27.13
N LEU A 254 0.24 10.15 -25.94
CA LEU A 254 -1.02 10.89 -25.74
C LEU A 254 -0.80 12.41 -25.64
N ALA A 255 0.41 12.85 -25.31
CA ALA A 255 0.83 14.25 -25.24
C ALA A 255 1.17 14.87 -26.62
#